data_AF-G3J856-F1
#
_entry.id   AF-G3J856-F1
#
_cell.length_a   1.000
_cell.length_b   1.000
_cell.length_c   1.000
_cell.angle_alpha   90.00
_cell.angle_beta   90.00
_cell.angle_gamma   90.00
#
_symmetry.space_group_name_H-M   'P 1'
#
loop_
_entity.id
_entity.type
_entity.pdbx_description
1 polymer ?
#
loop_
_entity_poly.entity_id
_entity_poly.type
_entity_poly.pdbx_seq_one_letter_code
_entity_poly.pdbx_strand_id
1 'polypeptide(L)'
;MMQLSSLALATATALVRTLPRNACALLPLHVASAAPAEAMTTDAISSCGQAWMPRDDVTIGQGSDKRRGFSSAVQSFCCAAKGRTVRAGGYLSLSTEVFLNGGKPPSEYGIQGFVNFEVHNKITSDHVISKNDCVRYLNALSADGGKCSGATNKDTKGGTWQVGPDGISYHAIGYETPPKEDAVNKIFEGSAISAQSANKGAGPPLSPWPFGSLSNIKPVACHSHNDYDRNVPVFSAFSAGCIAVEADVFLSGDDVIIGHVFPTPGRTLRIQYTQPLRAILDHNNGGSPGEIGIYKARPDQNVVLMVDFKTSDTKTLDAVVAALQPLRDGKYLSHVAGGKFVQRAITVVASGSAPFDRINSGDGVPNRDIFYDAKVDNLDARYNTLNSYYASADFQSAIGNPSSAGAFSDAQKAKVKSQVDAAHAAGLKVRYWNLPGEYMWEPLAALGVDYLNADDMSNTARLKRI
;
A
#
# COMPACT_ATOMS: atom_id res chain seq x y z
N MET A 1 -19.16 -92.58 -8.59
CA MET A 1 -18.30 -92.12 -7.46
C MET A 1 -18.89 -90.82 -6.93
N MET A 2 -19.14 -90.81 -5.61
CA MET A 2 -19.63 -89.77 -4.68
C MET A 2 -19.83 -88.33 -5.23
N GLN A 3 -21.01 -87.70 -5.17
CA GLN A 3 -21.84 -87.19 -4.03
C GLN A 3 -21.16 -86.10 -3.17
N LEU A 4 -21.65 -84.84 -3.26
CA LEU A 4 -22.33 -83.99 -2.24
C LEU A 4 -21.38 -82.87 -1.77
N SER A 5 -21.73 -81.58 -1.55
CA SER A 5 -22.96 -80.87 -1.15
C SER A 5 -22.64 -79.34 -1.21
N SER A 6 -23.49 -78.33 -1.45
CA SER A 6 -24.95 -78.19 -1.55
C SER A 6 -25.32 -76.87 -2.28
N LEU A 7 -26.35 -76.94 -3.12
CA LEU A 7 -27.20 -75.89 -3.76
C LEU A 7 -27.89 -74.97 -2.74
N ALA A 8 -28.57 -73.84 -3.03
CA ALA A 8 -28.75 -72.91 -4.16
C ALA A 8 -29.64 -71.73 -3.67
N LEU A 9 -29.62 -70.63 -4.44
CA LEU A 9 -30.68 -69.63 -4.73
C LEU A 9 -31.84 -69.34 -3.76
N ALA A 10 -32.14 -68.05 -3.60
CA ALA A 10 -33.52 -67.55 -3.70
C ALA A 10 -33.57 -66.08 -4.18
N THR A 11 -34.37 -65.85 -5.23
CA THR A 11 -34.86 -64.54 -5.71
C THR A 11 -36.38 -64.59 -5.79
N ALA A 12 -37.01 -63.43 -5.53
CA ALA A 12 -38.25 -62.87 -6.11
C ALA A 12 -39.25 -62.36 -5.03
N THR A 13 -39.44 -61.03 -4.87
CA THR A 13 -40.55 -60.15 -5.40
C THR A 13 -41.93 -60.44 -4.75
N ALA A 14 -42.83 -59.50 -4.39
CA ALA A 14 -43.14 -58.14 -4.84
C ALA A 14 -44.14 -57.43 -3.88
N LEU A 15 -44.29 -56.08 -3.99
CA LEU A 15 -45.53 -55.25 -4.12
C LEU A 15 -45.23 -53.77 -3.72
N VAL A 16 -45.15 -52.78 -4.63
CA VAL A 16 -46.20 -51.90 -5.23
C VAL A 16 -46.93 -50.96 -4.23
N ARG A 17 -46.72 -49.63 -4.31
CA ARG A 17 -47.63 -48.58 -4.89
C ARG A 17 -47.18 -47.13 -4.55
N THR A 18 -47.76 -46.16 -5.26
CA THR A 18 -47.31 -44.82 -5.67
C THR A 18 -47.79 -43.60 -4.83
N LEU A 19 -46.92 -42.57 -4.75
CA LEU A 19 -47.07 -41.07 -4.72
C LEU A 19 -48.09 -40.36 -3.79
N PRO A 20 -47.71 -39.18 -3.22
CA PRO A 20 -48.15 -37.93 -3.86
C PRO A 20 -47.10 -36.81 -3.99
N ARG A 21 -47.55 -35.75 -4.68
CA ARG A 21 -46.91 -34.53 -5.19
C ARG A 21 -46.54 -33.46 -4.14
N ASN A 22 -45.71 -32.52 -4.60
CA ASN A 22 -45.59 -31.10 -4.21
C ASN A 22 -44.93 -30.76 -2.86
N ALA A 23 -43.69 -30.28 -2.91
CA ALA A 23 -43.33 -28.88 -2.66
C ALA A 23 -41.80 -28.75 -2.67
N CYS A 24 -41.28 -27.91 -3.57
CA CYS A 24 -39.90 -27.47 -3.52
C CYS A 24 -39.78 -26.51 -2.33
N ALA A 25 -39.32 -27.00 -1.18
CA ALA A 25 -38.99 -26.15 -0.04
C ALA A 25 -37.71 -25.39 -0.35
N LEU A 26 -37.86 -24.10 -0.65
CA LEU A 26 -36.77 -23.13 -0.63
C LEU A 26 -36.16 -23.11 0.78
N LEU A 27 -34.88 -23.47 0.87
CA LEU A 27 -34.07 -23.11 2.03
C LEU A 27 -34.10 -21.58 2.18
N PRO A 28 -34.41 -21.03 3.37
CA PRO A 28 -34.31 -19.59 3.56
C PRO A 28 -32.83 -19.23 3.46
N LEU A 29 -32.47 -18.49 2.41
CA LEU A 29 -31.30 -17.64 2.42
C LEU A 29 -31.40 -16.76 3.66
N HIS A 30 -30.67 -17.12 4.71
CA HIS A 30 -30.36 -16.19 5.76
C HIS A 30 -29.45 -15.14 5.13
N VAL A 31 -30.07 -14.04 4.68
CA VAL A 31 -29.37 -12.78 4.52
C VAL A 31 -28.94 -12.43 5.94
N ALA A 32 -27.68 -12.73 6.27
CA ALA A 32 -27.06 -12.15 7.43
C ALA A 32 -27.07 -10.63 7.20
N SER A 33 -28.05 -9.95 7.79
CA SER A 33 -28.00 -8.51 7.97
C SER A 33 -26.75 -8.25 8.79
N ALA A 34 -25.67 -7.81 8.14
CA ALA A 34 -24.52 -7.26 8.83
C ALA A 34 -25.07 -6.18 9.78
N ALA A 35 -24.82 -6.32 11.07
CA ALA A 35 -25.15 -5.26 12.02
C ALA A 35 -24.47 -3.97 11.53
N PRO A 36 -25.16 -2.82 11.57
CA PRO A 36 -24.54 -1.55 11.22
C PRO A 36 -23.30 -1.38 12.11
N ALA A 37 -22.17 -1.04 11.50
CA ALA A 37 -20.93 -0.81 12.25
C ALA A 37 -21.17 0.30 13.28
N GLU A 38 -21.03 0.00 14.57
CA GLU A 38 -21.07 1.01 15.62
C GLU A 38 -19.83 1.89 15.51
N ALA A 39 -20.04 3.19 15.33
CA ALA A 39 -18.97 4.18 15.28
C ALA A 39 -18.44 4.47 16.70
N MET A 40 -17.12 4.54 16.85
CA MET A 40 -16.52 5.09 18.07
C MET A 40 -16.39 6.61 17.89
N THR A 41 -16.77 7.38 18.91
CA THR A 41 -16.75 8.85 18.87
C THR A 41 -15.44 9.37 19.46
N THR A 42 -14.70 10.19 18.71
CA THR A 42 -13.63 11.04 19.26
C THR A 42 -13.84 12.46 18.78
N ASP A 43 -13.60 13.44 19.64
CA ASP A 43 -13.63 14.84 19.25
C ASP A 43 -12.57 15.09 18.15
N ALA A 44 -12.92 15.81 17.10
CA ALA A 44 -12.07 16.18 15.95
C ALA A 44 -11.67 15.11 14.90
N ILE A 45 -12.14 13.85 14.98
CA ILE A 45 -11.89 12.82 13.94
C ILE A 45 -13.23 12.36 13.36
N SER A 46 -13.30 12.17 12.05
CA SER A 46 -14.43 11.54 11.36
C SER A 46 -14.12 10.07 11.11
N SER A 47 -15.02 9.17 11.51
CA SER A 47 -14.98 7.79 11.07
C SER A 47 -16.36 7.16 11.11
N CYS A 48 -16.88 6.82 9.94
CA CYS A 48 -18.13 6.06 9.82
C CYS A 48 -17.87 4.58 9.46
N GLY A 49 -16.65 4.10 9.73
CA GLY A 49 -16.15 2.77 9.42
C GLY A 49 -14.83 2.48 10.14
N GLN A 50 -13.96 1.65 9.54
CA GLN A 50 -12.65 1.31 10.11
C GLN A 50 -11.54 2.31 9.74
N ALA A 51 -11.75 3.13 8.71
CA ALA A 51 -10.78 4.10 8.23
C ALA A 51 -11.07 5.50 8.83
N TRP A 52 -10.28 5.87 9.83
CA TRP A 52 -10.40 7.15 10.53
C TRP A 52 -9.61 8.25 9.85
N MET A 53 -10.20 9.45 9.78
CA MET A 53 -9.59 10.63 9.17
C MET A 53 -9.85 11.89 10.00
N PRO A 54 -8.91 12.85 10.08
CA PRO A 54 -9.12 14.09 10.79
C PRO A 54 -10.24 14.91 10.14
N ARG A 55 -11.02 15.63 10.94
CA ARG A 55 -12.08 16.52 10.42
C ARG A 55 -11.49 17.66 9.60
N ASP A 56 -10.48 18.30 10.15
CA ASP A 56 -9.79 19.44 9.54
C ASP A 56 -8.56 18.99 8.76
N ASP A 57 -8.08 19.84 7.86
CA ASP A 57 -6.80 19.63 7.19
C ASP A 57 -5.68 19.60 8.22
N VAL A 58 -4.72 18.70 8.01
CA VAL A 58 -3.61 18.49 8.94
C VAL A 58 -2.29 18.82 8.27
N THR A 59 -1.34 19.30 9.07
CA THR A 59 0.01 19.55 8.59
C THR A 59 0.95 18.54 9.24
N ILE A 60 1.64 17.77 8.40
CA ILE A 60 2.57 16.71 8.78
C ILE A 60 3.97 17.05 8.26
N GLY A 61 4.91 16.13 8.46
CA GLY A 61 6.28 16.22 7.99
C GLY A 61 7.00 17.45 8.52
N GLN A 62 6.86 17.69 9.82
CA GLN A 62 7.43 18.84 10.54
C GLN A 62 6.96 20.20 9.97
N GLY A 63 5.67 20.29 9.61
CA GLY A 63 5.07 21.54 9.14
C GLY A 63 5.16 21.78 7.63
N SER A 64 5.71 20.83 6.86
CA SER A 64 6.01 21.02 5.43
C SER A 64 4.97 20.43 4.48
N ASP A 65 4.03 19.62 4.98
CA ASP A 65 3.12 18.84 4.14
C ASP A 65 1.68 18.93 4.64
N LYS A 66 0.83 19.64 3.89
CA LYS A 66 -0.59 19.79 4.21
C LYS A 66 -1.37 18.65 3.58
N ARG A 67 -2.18 17.96 4.38
CA ARG A 67 -2.99 16.83 3.97
C ARG A 67 -4.46 17.14 4.23
N ARG A 68 -5.31 16.67 3.31
CA ARG A 68 -6.74 16.94 3.31
C ARG A 68 -7.44 16.18 4.44
N GLY A 69 -8.24 16.89 5.22
CA GLY A 69 -9.20 16.33 6.17
C GLY A 69 -10.59 16.16 5.56
N PHE A 70 -11.49 15.57 6.34
CA PHE A 70 -12.86 15.26 5.92
C PHE A 70 -13.64 16.49 5.43
N SER A 71 -13.62 17.60 6.16
CA SER A 71 -14.39 18.80 5.84
C SER A 71 -14.00 19.38 4.47
N SER A 72 -12.70 19.45 4.16
CA SER A 72 -12.20 19.91 2.87
C SER A 72 -12.55 18.95 1.73
N ALA A 73 -12.57 17.64 2.00
CA ALA A 73 -13.04 16.64 1.05
C ALA A 73 -14.54 16.80 0.75
N VAL A 74 -15.37 17.02 1.78
CA VAL A 74 -16.81 17.31 1.63
C VAL A 74 -17.03 18.56 0.77
N GLN A 75 -16.28 19.63 1.03
CA GLN A 75 -16.38 20.85 0.22
C GLN A 75 -16.06 20.59 -1.25
N SER A 76 -15.01 19.82 -1.52
CA SER A 76 -14.59 19.48 -2.88
C SER A 76 -15.67 18.68 -3.61
N PHE A 77 -16.22 17.64 -2.96
CA PHE A 77 -17.30 16.84 -3.51
C PHE A 77 -18.57 17.66 -3.78
N CYS A 78 -19.08 18.37 -2.76
CA CYS A 78 -20.32 19.14 -2.90
C CYS A 78 -20.19 20.31 -3.90
N CYS A 79 -18.98 20.83 -4.10
CA CYS A 79 -18.70 21.80 -5.16
C CYS A 79 -18.84 21.15 -6.55
N ALA A 80 -18.24 19.97 -6.75
CA ALA A 80 -18.31 19.23 -8.01
C ALA A 80 -19.73 18.72 -8.32
N ALA A 81 -20.51 18.38 -7.29
CA ALA A 81 -21.87 17.86 -7.40
C ALA A 81 -22.94 18.95 -7.58
N LYS A 82 -22.65 20.22 -7.26
CA LYS A 82 -23.63 21.32 -7.27
C LYS A 82 -24.35 21.43 -8.62
N GLY A 83 -25.68 21.41 -8.60
CA GLY A 83 -26.52 21.57 -9.78
C GLY A 83 -26.62 20.34 -10.68
N ARG A 84 -25.93 19.24 -10.33
CA ARG A 84 -26.11 17.95 -11.00
C ARG A 84 -27.46 17.34 -10.61
N THR A 85 -28.06 16.65 -11.57
CA THR A 85 -29.34 15.96 -11.37
C THR A 85 -29.08 14.47 -11.19
N VAL A 86 -29.52 13.92 -10.06
CA VAL A 86 -29.56 12.48 -9.82
C VAL A 86 -30.96 12.01 -10.14
N ARG A 87 -31.11 11.17 -11.17
CA ARG A 87 -32.41 10.62 -11.57
C ARG A 87 -33.02 9.78 -10.45
N ALA A 88 -34.33 9.58 -10.49
CA ALA A 88 -35.01 8.64 -9.60
C ALA A 88 -34.30 7.27 -9.59
N GLY A 89 -33.98 6.75 -8.40
CA GLY A 89 -33.20 5.51 -8.21
C GLY A 89 -31.70 5.61 -8.56
N GLY A 90 -31.22 6.79 -8.95
CA GLY A 90 -29.87 6.99 -9.47
C GLY A 90 -28.83 7.34 -8.40
N TYR A 91 -27.57 7.37 -8.86
CA TYR A 91 -26.39 7.68 -8.05
C TYR A 91 -25.54 8.76 -8.69
N LEU A 92 -24.91 9.57 -7.85
CA LEU A 92 -23.76 10.40 -8.19
C LEU A 92 -22.69 10.22 -7.11
N SER A 93 -21.50 9.83 -7.53
CA SER A 93 -20.41 9.48 -6.65
C SER A 93 -19.10 10.16 -7.04
N LEU A 94 -18.16 10.21 -6.11
CA LEU A 94 -16.80 10.70 -6.31
C LEU A 94 -15.91 10.13 -5.22
N SER A 95 -14.68 9.74 -5.55
CA SER A 95 -13.66 9.43 -4.55
C SER A 95 -12.65 10.55 -4.48
N THR A 96 -12.11 10.85 -3.30
CA THR A 96 -11.03 11.83 -3.18
C THR A 96 -10.07 11.47 -2.06
N GLU A 97 -8.83 11.89 -2.19
CA GLU A 97 -7.78 11.66 -1.21
C GLU A 97 -8.10 12.39 0.10
N VAL A 98 -7.88 11.69 1.21
CA VAL A 98 -7.93 12.21 2.58
C VAL A 98 -6.76 11.64 3.36
N PHE A 99 -6.42 12.26 4.48
CA PHE A 99 -5.46 11.71 5.41
C PHE A 99 -6.14 10.71 6.34
N LEU A 100 -5.62 9.49 6.44
CA LEU A 100 -6.11 8.50 7.38
C LEU A 100 -5.12 8.37 8.54
N ASN A 101 -5.58 8.62 9.76
CA ASN A 101 -4.74 8.62 10.97
C ASN A 101 -5.05 7.47 11.94
N GLY A 102 -6.04 6.61 11.62
CA GLY A 102 -6.38 5.46 12.46
C GLY A 102 -6.81 5.84 13.89
N GLY A 103 -7.33 7.04 14.10
CA GLY A 103 -7.71 7.55 15.42
C GLY A 103 -6.54 8.09 16.27
N LYS A 104 -5.31 8.06 15.76
CA LYS A 104 -4.09 8.54 16.44
C LYS A 104 -3.84 10.03 16.17
N PRO A 105 -2.91 10.71 16.88
CA PRO A 105 -2.58 12.12 16.62
C PRO A 105 -2.22 12.38 15.14
N PRO A 106 -3.03 13.14 14.37
CA PRO A 106 -2.90 13.19 12.91
C PRO A 106 -1.71 14.04 12.42
N SER A 107 -1.03 14.77 13.31
CA SER A 107 0.25 15.42 13.01
C SER A 107 1.43 14.45 13.04
N GLU A 108 1.27 13.28 13.65
CA GLU A 108 2.34 12.30 13.88
C GLU A 108 2.06 10.96 13.19
N TYR A 109 0.79 10.61 13.02
CA TYR A 109 0.34 9.32 12.52
C TYR A 109 -0.64 9.51 11.37
N GLY A 110 -0.32 8.88 10.25
CA GLY A 110 -1.29 8.61 9.20
C GLY A 110 -0.66 8.44 7.83
N ILE A 111 -1.51 8.06 6.89
CA ILE A 111 -1.17 7.81 5.49
C ILE A 111 -2.18 8.48 4.58
N GLN A 112 -1.88 8.55 3.29
CA GLN A 112 -2.94 8.83 2.33
C GLN A 112 -3.94 7.68 2.30
N GLY A 113 -5.22 8.02 2.35
CA GLY A 113 -6.29 7.15 1.91
C GLY A 113 -7.31 7.95 1.13
N PHE A 114 -8.54 7.44 1.10
CA PHE A 114 -9.61 7.93 0.24
C PHE A 114 -10.91 7.99 1.01
N VAL A 115 -11.78 8.90 0.62
CA VAL A 115 -13.18 8.93 1.04
C VAL A 115 -14.04 8.85 -0.21
N ASN A 116 -14.94 7.87 -0.23
CA ASN A 116 -15.91 7.68 -1.28
C ASN A 116 -17.20 8.38 -0.88
N PHE A 117 -17.58 9.39 -1.64
CA PHE A 117 -18.84 10.09 -1.51
C PHE A 117 -19.89 9.54 -2.48
N GLU A 118 -21.14 9.54 -2.04
CA GLU A 118 -22.29 9.11 -2.84
C GLU A 118 -23.51 9.96 -2.47
N VAL A 119 -24.22 10.45 -3.48
CA VAL A 119 -25.62 10.90 -3.37
C VAL A 119 -26.46 9.85 -4.07
N HIS A 120 -27.35 9.20 -3.32
CA HIS A 120 -28.29 8.22 -3.84
C HIS A 120 -29.71 8.76 -3.73
N ASN A 121 -30.38 8.85 -4.88
CA ASN A 121 -31.75 9.31 -4.97
C ASN A 121 -32.72 8.13 -4.86
N LYS A 122 -33.31 7.94 -3.67
CA LYS A 122 -34.29 6.87 -3.41
C LYS A 122 -35.75 7.30 -3.67
N ILE A 123 -35.99 8.56 -4.04
CA ILE A 123 -37.34 9.05 -4.36
C ILE A 123 -37.68 8.84 -5.84
N THR A 124 -38.96 9.03 -6.18
CA THR A 124 -39.49 8.75 -7.53
C THR A 124 -39.32 9.92 -8.52
N SER A 125 -38.84 11.07 -8.07
CA SER A 125 -38.55 12.24 -8.90
C SER A 125 -37.05 12.51 -8.99
N ASP A 126 -36.64 13.26 -10.00
CA ASP A 126 -35.27 13.76 -10.12
C ASP A 126 -34.90 14.68 -8.95
N HIS A 127 -33.63 14.61 -8.53
CA HIS A 127 -33.08 15.41 -7.44
C HIS A 127 -31.92 16.27 -7.93
N VAL A 128 -32.02 17.59 -7.76
CA VAL A 128 -30.93 18.53 -8.06
C VAL A 128 -30.13 18.79 -6.80
N ILE A 129 -28.83 18.51 -6.85
CA ILE A 129 -27.96 18.63 -5.68
C ILE A 129 -27.69 20.10 -5.34
N SER A 130 -28.16 20.52 -4.17
CA SER A 130 -27.81 21.78 -3.52
C SER A 130 -26.45 21.65 -2.80
N LYS A 131 -25.52 22.57 -3.08
CA LYS A 131 -24.21 22.58 -2.41
C LYS A 131 -24.37 22.70 -0.89
N ASN A 132 -25.23 23.60 -0.43
CA ASN A 132 -25.39 23.89 1.00
C ASN A 132 -25.99 22.70 1.74
N ASP A 133 -26.99 22.04 1.16
CA ASP A 133 -27.58 20.85 1.77
C ASP A 133 -26.60 19.67 1.77
N CYS A 134 -25.89 19.46 0.66
CA CYS A 134 -24.83 18.45 0.57
C CYS A 134 -23.78 18.62 1.67
N VAL A 135 -23.24 19.84 1.82
CA VAL A 135 -22.25 20.16 2.87
C VAL A 135 -22.83 19.94 4.25
N ARG A 136 -24.04 20.42 4.51
CA ARG A 136 -24.71 20.28 5.81
C ARG A 136 -24.84 18.80 6.19
N TYR A 137 -25.33 17.98 5.28
CA TYR A 137 -25.62 16.58 5.56
C TYR A 137 -24.37 15.72 5.71
N LEU A 138 -23.36 15.93 4.87
CA LEU A 138 -22.10 15.19 4.99
C LEU A 138 -21.28 15.61 6.22
N ASN A 139 -21.18 16.90 6.54
CA ASN A 139 -20.45 17.34 7.73
C ASN A 139 -21.13 16.91 9.04
N ALA A 140 -22.45 16.71 9.03
CA ALA A 140 -23.16 16.19 10.18
C ALA A 140 -22.76 14.75 10.54
N LEU A 141 -22.19 13.98 9.59
CA LEU A 141 -21.60 12.66 9.86
C LEU A 141 -20.39 12.73 10.79
N SER A 142 -19.66 13.84 10.74
CA SER A 142 -18.46 14.07 11.55
C SER A 142 -18.70 14.90 12.81
N ALA A 143 -19.94 15.24 13.16
CA ALA A 143 -20.23 16.12 14.30
C ALA A 143 -19.71 15.51 15.63
N ASP A 144 -19.26 16.37 16.55
CA ASP A 144 -18.79 15.94 17.88
C ASP A 144 -19.92 15.19 18.62
N GLY A 145 -19.60 14.01 19.15
CA GLY A 145 -20.59 13.11 19.78
C GLY A 145 -21.67 12.54 18.85
N GLY A 146 -21.54 12.72 17.52
CA GLY A 146 -22.51 12.28 16.52
C GLY A 146 -22.48 10.76 16.25
N LYS A 147 -23.57 10.22 15.71
CA LYS A 147 -23.76 8.77 15.47
C LYS A 147 -23.31 8.30 14.08
N CYS A 148 -22.50 9.08 13.36
CA CYS A 148 -22.07 8.79 11.98
C CYS A 148 -23.22 8.43 11.02
N SER A 149 -24.42 8.92 11.33
CA SER A 149 -25.65 8.68 10.61
C SER A 149 -26.71 9.73 10.95
N GLY A 150 -27.66 9.96 10.05
CA GLY A 150 -28.78 10.89 10.27
C GLY A 150 -29.84 10.34 11.22
N ALA A 151 -30.62 11.23 11.85
CA ALA A 151 -31.64 10.87 12.86
C ALA A 151 -32.74 9.92 12.37
N THR A 152 -32.95 9.82 11.06
CA THR A 152 -33.95 8.95 10.43
C THR A 152 -33.30 7.89 9.54
N ASN A 153 -32.01 7.61 9.75
CA ASN A 153 -31.26 6.67 8.92
C ASN A 153 -31.85 5.26 9.01
N LYS A 154 -32.33 4.77 7.87
CA LYS A 154 -32.71 3.35 7.69
C LYS A 154 -31.71 2.60 6.81
N ASP A 155 -30.63 3.26 6.38
CA ASP A 155 -29.60 2.64 5.56
C ASP A 155 -28.72 1.72 6.40
N THR A 156 -28.38 0.57 5.83
CA THR A 156 -27.49 -0.42 6.44
C THR A 156 -26.02 -0.03 6.29
N LYS A 157 -25.69 0.91 5.38
CA LYS A 157 -24.36 1.46 5.24
C LYS A 157 -24.09 2.46 6.38
N GLY A 158 -22.98 2.26 7.11
CA GLY A 158 -22.44 3.29 8.01
C GLY A 158 -22.02 4.53 7.22
N GLY A 159 -22.07 5.71 7.84
CA GLY A 159 -21.67 6.97 7.19
C GLY A 159 -22.73 7.57 6.29
N THR A 160 -23.99 7.37 6.66
CA THR A 160 -25.14 7.78 5.84
C THR A 160 -25.97 8.86 6.51
N TRP A 161 -26.08 10.01 5.85
CA TRP A 161 -27.10 10.99 6.19
C TRP A 161 -28.30 10.85 5.27
N GLN A 162 -29.40 10.32 5.81
CA GLN A 162 -30.65 10.19 5.08
C GLN A 162 -31.60 11.35 5.37
N VAL A 163 -32.11 11.98 4.30
CA VAL A 163 -33.10 13.05 4.36
C VAL A 163 -34.50 12.45 4.40
N GLY A 164 -35.09 12.38 5.59
CA GLY A 164 -36.39 11.73 5.78
C GLY A 164 -36.32 10.20 5.72
N PRO A 165 -37.47 9.52 5.88
CA PRO A 165 -37.53 8.08 6.11
C PRO A 165 -37.13 7.21 4.90
N ASP A 166 -37.29 7.69 3.66
CA ASP A 166 -36.96 6.97 2.42
C ASP A 166 -36.38 7.91 1.33
N GLY A 167 -35.86 9.07 1.74
CA GLY A 167 -35.46 10.13 0.81
C GLY A 167 -34.02 10.05 0.30
N ILE A 168 -33.45 11.20 -0.04
CA ILE A 168 -32.06 11.30 -0.54
C ILE A 168 -31.08 10.89 0.56
N SER A 169 -30.11 10.05 0.23
CA SER A 169 -29.04 9.67 1.16
C SER A 169 -27.68 10.17 0.68
N TYR A 170 -26.92 10.77 1.59
CA TYR A 170 -25.55 11.23 1.39
C TYR A 170 -24.60 10.32 2.16
N HIS A 171 -23.65 9.69 1.48
CA HIS A 171 -22.68 8.78 2.09
C HIS A 171 -21.28 9.35 2.06
N ALA A 172 -20.50 9.04 3.09
CA ALA A 172 -19.06 9.21 3.09
C ALA A 172 -18.39 8.05 3.83
N ILE A 173 -17.57 7.26 3.12
CA ILE A 173 -16.90 6.09 3.69
C ILE A 173 -15.41 6.11 3.32
N GLY A 174 -14.55 5.95 4.33
CA GLY A 174 -13.10 5.93 4.18
C GLY A 174 -12.53 4.58 3.74
N TYR A 175 -11.46 4.61 2.95
CA TYR A 175 -10.73 3.44 2.46
C TYR A 175 -9.22 3.73 2.39
N GLU A 176 -8.38 2.76 2.75
CA GLU A 176 -6.93 2.85 2.57
C GLU A 176 -6.51 2.69 1.09
N THR A 177 -7.36 2.04 0.31
CA THR A 177 -7.18 1.82 -1.11
C THR A 177 -8.04 2.76 -1.95
N PRO A 178 -7.53 3.15 -3.14
CA PRO A 178 -8.31 3.88 -4.12
C PRO A 178 -9.46 3.02 -4.67
N PRO A 179 -10.48 3.64 -5.29
CA PRO A 179 -11.58 2.91 -5.92
C PRO A 179 -11.14 2.16 -7.17
N LYS A 180 -11.95 1.17 -7.58
CA LYS A 180 -11.74 0.44 -8.85
C LYS A 180 -12.06 1.30 -10.07
N GLU A 181 -13.04 2.18 -9.93
CA GLU A 181 -13.50 3.09 -10.97
C GLU A 181 -12.54 4.28 -11.11
N ASP A 182 -12.46 4.88 -12.31
CA ASP A 182 -11.74 6.15 -12.55
C ASP A 182 -12.52 7.34 -11.96
N ALA A 183 -12.68 7.33 -10.63
CA ALA A 183 -13.53 8.24 -9.88
C ALA A 183 -12.73 9.12 -8.88
N VAL A 184 -11.40 8.98 -8.83
CA VAL A 184 -10.56 9.83 -7.98
C VAL A 184 -10.57 11.26 -8.54
N ASN A 185 -11.11 12.19 -7.75
CA ASN A 185 -11.34 13.60 -8.09
C ASN A 185 -12.19 13.81 -9.35
N LYS A 186 -13.05 12.86 -9.70
CA LYS A 186 -13.93 12.89 -10.87
C LYS A 186 -15.35 12.49 -10.49
N ILE A 187 -16.35 13.16 -11.07
CA ILE A 187 -17.75 12.77 -10.91
C ILE A 187 -17.97 11.46 -11.66
N PHE A 188 -18.57 10.50 -10.96
CA PHE A 188 -18.96 9.21 -11.46
C PHE A 188 -20.49 9.06 -11.33
N GLU A 189 -21.19 8.87 -12.44
CA GLU A 189 -22.65 8.82 -12.49
C GLU A 189 -23.14 7.39 -12.73
N GLY A 190 -24.31 7.06 -12.18
CA GLY A 190 -25.02 5.82 -12.52
C GLY A 190 -24.80 4.64 -11.57
N SER A 191 -23.76 4.66 -10.72
CA SER A 191 -23.62 3.69 -9.63
C SER A 191 -22.79 4.23 -8.46
N ALA A 192 -22.86 3.53 -7.33
CA ALA A 192 -21.93 3.68 -6.23
C ALA A 192 -20.50 3.30 -6.66
N ILE A 193 -19.51 3.88 -5.97
CA ILE A 193 -18.10 3.51 -6.13
C ILE A 193 -17.82 2.22 -5.37
N SER A 194 -17.11 1.30 -6.02
CA SER A 194 -16.72 0.03 -5.42
C SER A 194 -15.43 0.17 -4.61
N ALA A 195 -15.43 -0.35 -3.39
CA ALA A 195 -14.20 -0.53 -2.64
C ALA A 195 -13.26 -1.51 -3.38
N GLN A 196 -11.99 -1.13 -3.53
CA GLN A 196 -10.97 -2.03 -4.05
C GLN A 196 -10.35 -2.80 -2.89
N SER A 197 -10.40 -4.13 -2.96
CA SER A 197 -9.61 -4.98 -2.07
C SER A 197 -8.24 -5.23 -2.67
N ALA A 198 -7.24 -5.36 -1.80
CA ALA A 198 -5.92 -5.78 -2.19
C ALA A 198 -5.94 -7.24 -2.66
N ASN A 199 -5.23 -7.53 -3.76
CA ASN A 199 -5.02 -8.90 -4.20
C ASN A 199 -3.89 -9.54 -3.38
N LYS A 200 -4.23 -10.54 -2.55
CA LYS A 200 -3.25 -11.33 -1.79
C LYS A 200 -2.79 -12.60 -2.50
N GLY A 201 -3.35 -12.89 -3.68
CA GLY A 201 -3.00 -14.04 -4.50
C GLY A 201 -1.90 -13.72 -5.52
N ALA A 202 -1.87 -14.49 -6.61
CA ALA A 202 -0.80 -14.43 -7.61
C ALA A 202 -0.89 -13.23 -8.58
N GLY A 203 -1.94 -12.42 -8.51
CA GLY A 203 -2.14 -11.28 -9.41
C GLY A 203 -1.53 -9.98 -8.87
N PRO A 204 -1.60 -8.89 -9.65
CA PRO A 204 -1.13 -7.57 -9.21
C PRO A 204 -1.82 -7.12 -7.91
N PRO A 205 -1.13 -6.45 -6.98
CA PRO A 205 -1.71 -6.01 -5.71
C PRO A 205 -2.97 -5.15 -5.87
N LEU A 206 -3.01 -4.34 -6.92
CA LEU A 206 -4.13 -3.50 -7.32
C LEU A 206 -4.42 -3.67 -8.81
N SER A 207 -5.71 -3.73 -9.17
CA SER A 207 -6.17 -3.74 -10.56
C SER A 207 -7.53 -3.01 -10.67
N PRO A 208 -7.59 -1.88 -11.40
CA PRO A 208 -6.47 -1.18 -12.05
C PRO A 208 -5.47 -0.62 -11.02
N TRP A 209 -4.29 -0.20 -11.50
CA TRP A 209 -3.38 0.58 -10.67
C TRP A 209 -3.89 2.03 -10.55
N PRO A 210 -3.86 2.64 -9.35
CA PRO A 210 -4.38 3.98 -9.13
C PRO A 210 -3.41 5.07 -9.56
N PHE A 211 -3.31 5.23 -10.87
CA PHE A 211 -2.50 6.27 -11.46
C PHE A 211 -2.98 7.65 -11.00
N GLY A 212 -2.04 8.54 -10.67
CA GLY A 212 -2.34 9.88 -10.18
C GLY A 212 -2.44 10.01 -8.66
N SER A 213 -2.77 8.93 -7.92
CA SER A 213 -2.88 8.98 -6.45
C SER A 213 -1.56 9.32 -5.75
N LEU A 214 -0.40 9.09 -6.38
CA LEU A 214 0.90 9.45 -5.81
C LEU A 214 1.37 10.87 -6.17
N SER A 215 0.61 11.62 -6.99
CA SER A 215 1.10 12.88 -7.59
C SER A 215 1.44 13.95 -6.56
N ASN A 216 0.67 14.00 -5.47
CA ASN A 216 0.81 15.00 -4.41
C ASN A 216 1.55 14.46 -3.17
N ILE A 217 2.09 13.23 -3.25
CA ILE A 217 2.90 12.69 -2.15
C ILE A 217 4.28 13.31 -2.20
N LYS A 218 4.70 13.89 -1.09
CA LYS A 218 6.07 14.33 -0.89
C LYS A 218 6.91 13.18 -0.32
N PRO A 219 8.07 12.88 -0.90
CA PRO A 219 8.91 11.79 -0.43
C PRO A 219 9.47 12.07 0.98
N VAL A 220 9.88 10.99 1.63
CA VAL A 220 10.52 10.97 2.95
C VAL A 220 11.55 9.84 2.98
N ALA A 221 12.60 10.01 3.77
CA ALA A 221 13.76 9.12 3.88
C ALA A 221 13.44 7.79 4.58
N CYS A 222 12.34 7.11 4.26
CA CYS A 222 12.01 5.80 4.81
C CYS A 222 12.23 4.65 3.82
N HIS A 223 12.52 3.50 4.40
CA HIS A 223 12.63 2.20 3.77
C HIS A 223 11.51 1.30 4.31
N SER A 224 10.57 0.94 3.43
CA SER A 224 9.47 0.04 3.72
C SER A 224 10.01 -1.38 3.87
N HIS A 225 10.32 -1.76 5.11
CA HIS A 225 10.87 -3.06 5.47
C HIS A 225 9.79 -4.13 5.37
N ASN A 226 10.12 -5.29 4.81
CA ASN A 226 9.16 -6.36 4.52
C ASN A 226 7.90 -5.84 3.78
N ASP A 227 8.10 -5.02 2.73
CA ASP A 227 6.99 -4.38 2.01
C ASP A 227 5.93 -5.37 1.52
N TYR A 228 6.35 -6.60 1.23
CA TYR A 228 5.52 -7.69 0.72
C TYR A 228 4.51 -8.25 1.73
N ASP A 229 4.69 -8.01 3.04
CA ASP A 229 3.73 -8.40 4.08
C ASP A 229 2.57 -7.41 4.21
N ARG A 230 2.68 -6.23 3.59
CA ARG A 230 1.61 -5.23 3.60
C ARG A 230 0.42 -5.71 2.78
N ASN A 231 -0.76 -5.20 3.14
CA ASN A 231 -1.97 -5.47 2.39
C ASN A 231 -1.81 -5.06 0.92
N VAL A 232 -1.23 -3.88 0.65
CA VAL A 232 -0.95 -3.38 -0.70
C VAL A 232 0.51 -2.92 -0.81
N PRO A 233 1.44 -3.85 -1.12
CA PRO A 233 2.85 -3.51 -1.37
C PRO A 233 2.98 -2.44 -2.46
N VAL A 234 4.11 -1.72 -2.47
CA VAL A 234 4.39 -0.56 -3.34
C VAL A 234 3.47 0.64 -3.06
N PHE A 235 2.15 0.48 -3.13
CA PHE A 235 1.20 1.57 -2.96
C PHE A 235 1.21 2.11 -1.53
N SER A 236 1.14 1.25 -0.51
CA SER A 236 1.13 1.70 0.88
C SER A 236 2.42 2.43 1.25
N ALA A 237 3.58 1.89 0.84
CA ALA A 237 4.88 2.52 1.06
C ALA A 237 4.99 3.88 0.36
N PHE A 238 4.61 3.95 -0.92
CA PHE A 238 4.73 5.20 -1.65
C PHE A 238 3.68 6.23 -1.26
N SER A 239 2.50 5.81 -0.83
CA SER A 239 1.48 6.72 -0.28
C SER A 239 1.89 7.36 1.05
N ALA A 240 2.80 6.70 1.78
CA ALA A 240 3.45 7.25 2.98
C ALA A 240 4.67 8.14 2.63
N GLY A 241 5.18 8.01 1.41
CA GLY A 241 6.30 8.76 0.86
C GLY A 241 7.66 8.04 0.92
N CYS A 242 7.71 6.75 1.28
CA CYS A 242 8.97 6.03 1.38
C CYS A 242 9.70 5.90 0.04
N ILE A 243 10.96 6.31 0.03
CA ILE A 243 11.84 6.25 -1.15
C ILE A 243 12.58 4.91 -1.29
N ALA A 244 12.22 3.91 -0.50
CA ALA A 244 12.73 2.55 -0.64
C ALA A 244 11.71 1.50 -0.20
N VAL A 245 11.70 0.36 -0.88
CA VAL A 245 10.89 -0.82 -0.58
C VAL A 245 11.75 -2.08 -0.65
N GLU A 246 11.40 -3.09 0.14
CA GLU A 246 12.11 -4.37 0.20
C GLU A 246 11.22 -5.55 -0.24
N ALA A 247 11.82 -6.47 -0.98
CA ALA A 247 11.24 -7.74 -1.36
C ALA A 247 12.17 -8.91 -1.01
N ASP A 248 11.73 -9.79 -0.13
CA ASP A 248 12.41 -11.04 0.22
C ASP A 248 12.12 -12.11 -0.82
N VAL A 249 13.14 -12.69 -1.45
CA VAL A 249 12.95 -13.60 -2.59
C VAL A 249 13.51 -15.00 -2.36
N PHE A 250 12.75 -15.98 -2.87
CA PHE A 250 13.15 -17.38 -3.03
C PHE A 250 13.05 -17.78 -4.50
N LEU A 251 14.03 -18.54 -4.99
CA LEU A 251 13.95 -19.17 -6.31
C LEU A 251 12.82 -20.20 -6.35
N SER A 252 12.00 -20.16 -7.40
CA SER A 252 10.97 -21.15 -7.68
C SER A 252 10.86 -21.40 -9.19
N GLY A 253 11.42 -22.52 -9.63
CA GLY A 253 11.61 -22.77 -11.07
C GLY A 253 12.57 -21.74 -11.66
N ASP A 254 12.11 -20.97 -12.64
CA ASP A 254 12.87 -19.90 -13.30
C ASP A 254 12.41 -18.48 -12.90
N ASP A 255 11.55 -18.34 -11.89
CA ASP A 255 11.10 -17.04 -11.33
C ASP A 255 11.44 -16.97 -9.84
N VAL A 256 11.23 -15.78 -9.24
CA VAL A 256 11.38 -15.58 -7.80
C VAL A 256 10.04 -15.26 -7.15
N ILE A 257 9.71 -16.03 -6.11
CA ILE A 257 8.54 -15.83 -5.26
C ILE A 257 8.91 -15.03 -4.01
N ILE A 258 7.94 -14.30 -3.45
CA ILE A 258 8.20 -13.32 -2.40
C ILE A 258 7.68 -13.79 -1.04
N GLY A 259 8.51 -13.69 -0.01
CA GLY A 259 8.14 -13.93 1.38
C GLY A 259 9.37 -14.01 2.29
N HIS A 260 9.19 -13.81 3.59
CA HIS A 260 10.28 -13.91 4.57
C HIS A 260 10.75 -15.36 4.76
N VAL A 261 9.79 -16.27 4.83
CA VAL A 261 9.94 -17.72 4.88
C VAL A 261 9.46 -18.27 3.55
N PHE A 262 9.98 -19.44 3.13
CA PHE A 262 9.65 -20.06 1.85
C PHE A 262 8.12 -20.05 1.60
N PRO A 263 7.65 -19.21 0.66
CA PRO A 263 6.23 -18.88 0.57
C PRO A 263 5.48 -19.88 -0.30
N THR A 264 4.15 -19.84 -0.23
CA THR A 264 3.31 -20.55 -1.21
C THR A 264 3.53 -19.90 -2.59
N PRO A 265 3.76 -20.69 -3.66
CA PRO A 265 3.93 -20.14 -5.00
C PRO A 265 2.75 -19.28 -5.44
N GLY A 266 3.03 -18.15 -6.10
CA GLY A 266 2.01 -17.30 -6.71
C GLY A 266 2.40 -15.83 -6.74
N ARG A 267 2.93 -15.28 -5.64
CA ARG A 267 3.38 -13.88 -5.57
C ARG A 267 4.84 -13.80 -6.03
N THR A 268 5.08 -13.20 -7.20
CA THR A 268 6.44 -13.06 -7.76
C THR A 268 6.92 -11.61 -7.74
N LEU A 269 8.25 -11.42 -7.70
CA LEU A 269 8.88 -10.08 -7.75
C LEU A 269 8.34 -9.27 -8.93
N ARG A 270 8.16 -9.95 -10.08
CA ARG A 270 7.69 -9.32 -11.29
C ARG A 270 6.30 -8.69 -11.15
N ILE A 271 5.34 -9.46 -10.64
CA ILE A 271 3.93 -9.06 -10.55
C ILE A 271 3.69 -8.07 -9.41
N GLN A 272 4.38 -8.25 -8.27
CA GLN A 272 4.15 -7.43 -7.09
C GLN A 272 4.91 -6.09 -7.12
N TYR A 273 6.07 -6.03 -7.78
CA TYR A 273 6.94 -4.85 -7.76
C TYR A 273 7.22 -4.29 -9.16
N THR A 274 7.92 -5.05 -10.02
CA THR A 274 8.50 -4.46 -11.24
C THR A 274 7.45 -3.99 -12.24
N GLN A 275 6.34 -4.73 -12.39
CA GLN A 275 5.23 -4.34 -13.28
C GLN A 275 4.46 -3.12 -12.74
N PRO A 276 4.04 -3.08 -11.46
CA PRO A 276 3.49 -1.85 -10.87
C PRO A 276 4.41 -0.63 -11.00
N LEU A 277 5.70 -0.78 -10.68
CA LEU A 277 6.69 0.30 -10.81
C LEU A 277 6.78 0.80 -12.25
N ARG A 278 6.89 -0.12 -13.21
CA ARG A 278 6.93 0.21 -14.64
C ARG A 278 5.68 0.97 -15.07
N ALA A 279 4.51 0.50 -14.66
CA ALA A 279 3.23 1.12 -15.01
C ALA A 279 3.10 2.54 -14.45
N ILE A 280 3.53 2.78 -13.21
CA ILE A 280 3.56 4.13 -12.60
C ILE A 280 4.47 5.06 -13.40
N LEU A 281 5.69 4.61 -13.72
CA LEU A 281 6.68 5.41 -14.41
C LEU A 281 6.27 5.71 -15.85
N ASP A 282 5.76 4.73 -16.59
CA ASP A 282 5.20 4.96 -17.93
C ASP A 282 4.07 5.98 -17.87
N HIS A 283 3.12 5.82 -16.93
CA HIS A 283 2.02 6.77 -16.77
C HIS A 283 2.52 8.18 -16.48
N ASN A 284 3.50 8.33 -15.59
CA ASN A 284 4.07 9.62 -15.23
C ASN A 284 4.80 10.30 -16.39
N ASN A 285 5.27 9.52 -17.38
CA ASN A 285 6.02 9.98 -18.55
C ASN A 285 5.24 9.83 -19.87
N GLY A 286 3.90 9.87 -19.82
CA GLY A 286 3.06 9.92 -21.02
C GLY A 286 3.05 8.63 -21.86
N GLY A 287 3.33 7.48 -21.24
CA GLY A 287 3.35 6.16 -21.87
C GLY A 287 4.70 5.76 -22.47
N SER A 288 5.77 6.50 -22.18
CA SER A 288 7.12 6.23 -22.70
C SER A 288 8.20 6.47 -21.65
N PRO A 289 9.44 5.94 -21.82
CA PRO A 289 10.57 6.25 -20.96
C PRO A 289 10.79 7.77 -20.81
N GLY A 290 11.02 8.21 -19.58
CA GLY A 290 11.30 9.61 -19.26
C GLY A 290 11.89 9.75 -17.85
N GLU A 291 12.13 10.99 -17.43
CA GLU A 291 12.87 11.29 -16.20
C GLU A 291 11.94 11.58 -15.00
N ILE A 292 10.61 11.57 -15.18
CA ILE A 292 9.66 11.77 -14.07
C ILE A 292 9.54 10.47 -13.26
N GLY A 293 10.08 10.48 -12.05
CA GLY A 293 10.04 9.36 -11.11
C GLY A 293 8.65 9.07 -10.53
N ILE A 294 8.61 8.29 -9.45
CA ILE A 294 7.37 7.87 -8.78
C ILE A 294 6.58 9.07 -8.24
N TYR A 295 7.28 10.04 -7.64
CA TYR A 295 6.70 11.20 -6.99
C TYR A 295 6.67 12.42 -7.91
N LYS A 296 5.51 12.82 -8.42
CA LYS A 296 5.43 14.04 -9.26
C LYS A 296 5.76 15.32 -8.48
N ALA A 297 5.53 15.34 -7.17
CA ALA A 297 5.94 16.45 -6.31
C ALA A 297 7.48 16.62 -6.20
N ARG A 298 8.24 15.56 -6.52
CA ARG A 298 9.71 15.51 -6.51
C ARG A 298 10.18 14.60 -7.66
N PRO A 299 10.05 15.05 -8.93
CA PRO A 299 10.15 14.16 -10.09
C PRO A 299 11.53 13.52 -10.27
N ASP A 300 12.57 14.14 -9.71
CA ASP A 300 13.95 13.68 -9.69
C ASP A 300 14.26 12.68 -8.56
N GLN A 301 13.29 12.39 -7.68
CA GLN A 301 13.48 11.47 -6.56
C GLN A 301 13.68 10.03 -7.04
N ASN A 302 14.88 9.51 -6.82
CA ASN A 302 15.18 8.09 -6.96
C ASN A 302 14.45 7.26 -5.89
N VAL A 303 14.02 6.07 -6.27
CA VAL A 303 13.49 5.05 -5.36
C VAL A 303 14.36 3.80 -5.40
N VAL A 304 14.55 3.17 -4.24
CA VAL A 304 15.27 1.91 -4.14
C VAL A 304 14.29 0.74 -4.10
N LEU A 305 14.52 -0.27 -4.96
CA LEU A 305 13.97 -1.60 -4.81
C LEU A 305 15.08 -2.49 -4.24
N MET A 306 15.00 -2.78 -2.94
CA MET A 306 15.89 -3.75 -2.31
C MET A 306 15.33 -5.17 -2.50
N VAL A 307 16.19 -6.08 -2.93
CA VAL A 307 15.86 -7.49 -3.14
C VAL A 307 16.74 -8.32 -2.21
N ASP A 308 16.14 -8.92 -1.19
CA ASP A 308 16.85 -9.72 -0.19
C ASP A 308 16.81 -11.20 -0.58
N PHE A 309 17.99 -11.78 -0.84
CA PHE A 309 18.12 -13.16 -1.31
C PHE A 309 18.12 -14.10 -0.11
N LYS A 310 17.06 -14.88 0.05
CA LYS A 310 16.92 -15.78 1.21
C LYS A 310 17.70 -17.09 1.11
N THR A 311 18.24 -17.41 -0.06
CA THR A 311 19.09 -18.58 -0.27
C THR A 311 20.29 -18.25 -1.15
N SER A 312 21.34 -19.06 -1.05
CA SER A 312 22.57 -18.93 -1.85
C SER A 312 22.50 -19.63 -3.22
N ASP A 313 21.30 -20.00 -3.69
CA ASP A 313 21.17 -20.63 -5.00
C ASP A 313 21.60 -19.65 -6.09
N THR A 314 22.63 -20.03 -6.83
CA THR A 314 23.25 -19.21 -7.88
C THR A 314 22.27 -18.76 -8.97
N LYS A 315 21.20 -19.52 -9.23
CA LYS A 315 20.18 -19.19 -10.23
C LYS A 315 19.22 -18.10 -9.76
N THR A 316 19.17 -17.82 -8.47
CA THR A 316 18.30 -16.75 -7.92
C THR A 316 18.63 -15.40 -8.57
N LEU A 317 19.91 -15.11 -8.82
CA LEU A 317 20.31 -13.87 -9.48
C LEU A 317 19.77 -13.81 -10.90
N ASP A 318 19.82 -14.91 -11.65
CA ASP A 318 19.35 -14.96 -13.03
C ASP A 318 17.82 -14.75 -13.09
N ALA A 319 17.07 -15.34 -12.16
CA ALA A 319 15.62 -15.14 -12.03
C ALA A 319 15.26 -13.70 -11.60
N VAL A 320 16.02 -13.09 -10.68
CA VAL A 320 15.85 -11.67 -10.33
C VAL A 320 16.15 -10.77 -11.53
N VAL A 321 17.23 -11.04 -12.27
CA VAL A 321 17.56 -10.33 -13.51
C VAL A 321 16.38 -10.44 -14.49
N ALA A 322 15.85 -11.65 -14.73
CA ALA A 322 14.68 -11.81 -15.60
C ALA A 322 13.46 -11.01 -15.12
N ALA A 323 13.18 -11.02 -13.81
CA ALA A 323 12.07 -10.27 -13.22
C ALA A 323 12.21 -8.75 -13.38
N LEU A 324 13.43 -8.21 -13.44
CA LEU A 324 13.73 -6.78 -13.62
C LEU A 324 13.59 -6.29 -15.07
N GLN A 325 13.42 -7.19 -16.05
CA GLN A 325 13.34 -6.84 -17.46
C GLN A 325 12.31 -5.73 -17.80
N PRO A 326 11.10 -5.71 -17.21
CA PRO A 326 10.14 -4.63 -17.49
C PRO A 326 10.68 -3.23 -17.19
N LEU A 327 11.51 -3.07 -16.15
CA LEU A 327 12.12 -1.79 -15.79
C LEU A 327 13.31 -1.44 -16.70
N ARG A 328 14.05 -2.46 -17.19
CA ARG A 328 15.12 -2.28 -18.19
C ARG A 328 14.56 -1.79 -19.52
N ASP A 329 13.48 -2.42 -20.00
CA ASP A 329 12.82 -2.02 -21.25
C ASP A 329 12.31 -0.58 -21.18
N GLY A 330 11.90 -0.14 -19.98
CA GLY A 330 11.48 1.23 -19.69
C GLY A 330 12.64 2.21 -19.47
N LYS A 331 13.90 1.76 -19.50
CA LYS A 331 15.11 2.54 -19.19
C LYS A 331 15.09 3.21 -17.81
N TYR A 332 14.41 2.59 -16.86
CA TYR A 332 14.18 3.16 -15.53
C TYR A 332 15.21 2.72 -14.47
N LEU A 333 16.08 1.75 -14.78
CA LEU A 333 17.09 1.24 -13.86
C LEU A 333 18.37 2.08 -13.86
N SER A 334 18.82 2.46 -12.66
CA SER A 334 20.16 2.96 -12.42
C SER A 334 21.18 1.92 -12.84
N HIS A 335 22.29 2.33 -13.44
CA HIS A 335 23.25 1.40 -14.05
C HIS A 335 24.65 2.01 -14.11
N VAL A 336 25.63 1.23 -14.59
CA VAL A 336 26.98 1.73 -14.83
C VAL A 336 27.22 1.95 -16.31
N ALA A 337 27.61 3.16 -16.68
CA ALA A 337 27.99 3.52 -18.05
C ALA A 337 29.29 4.33 -18.03
N GLY A 338 30.25 3.94 -18.88
CA GLY A 338 31.54 4.65 -18.98
C GLY A 338 32.31 4.72 -17.66
N GLY A 339 32.21 3.69 -16.82
CA GLY A 339 32.87 3.64 -15.51
C GLY A 339 32.26 4.57 -14.46
N LYS A 340 31.01 5.01 -14.65
CA LYS A 340 30.29 5.90 -13.72
C LYS A 340 28.92 5.34 -13.39
N PHE A 341 28.47 5.57 -12.15
CA PHE A 341 27.08 5.37 -11.76
C PHE A 341 26.19 6.39 -12.46
N VAL A 342 25.14 5.89 -13.12
CA VAL A 342 24.09 6.68 -13.75
C VAL A 342 22.79 6.41 -13.01
N GLN A 343 22.36 7.37 -12.21
CA GLN A 343 21.09 7.29 -11.49
C GLN A 343 19.90 7.39 -12.47
N ARG A 344 18.90 6.53 -12.27
CA ARG A 344 17.58 6.62 -12.91
C ARG A 344 16.48 6.60 -11.84
N ALA A 345 15.23 6.45 -12.26
CA ALA A 345 14.09 6.44 -11.36
C ALA A 345 14.17 5.33 -10.29
N ILE A 346 14.71 4.16 -10.64
CA ILE A 346 14.80 3.00 -9.74
C ILE A 346 16.26 2.55 -9.62
N THR A 347 16.76 2.45 -8.39
CA THR A 347 18.02 1.75 -8.09
C THR A 347 17.71 0.40 -7.47
N VAL A 348 18.25 -0.68 -8.03
CA VAL A 348 18.08 -2.02 -7.46
C VAL A 348 19.24 -2.34 -6.54
N VAL A 349 18.95 -2.78 -5.33
CA VAL A 349 19.95 -3.18 -4.33
C VAL A 349 19.75 -4.63 -3.93
N ALA A 350 20.71 -5.49 -4.20
CA ALA A 350 20.72 -6.88 -3.76
C ALA A 350 21.32 -7.00 -2.35
N SER A 351 20.65 -7.74 -1.48
CA SER A 351 21.08 -8.03 -0.10
C SER A 351 20.94 -9.52 0.23
N GLY A 352 21.13 -9.89 1.48
CA GLY A 352 21.05 -11.26 1.96
C GLY A 352 22.16 -12.15 1.39
N SER A 353 21.78 -13.27 0.79
CA SER A 353 22.69 -14.27 0.20
C SER A 353 23.11 -13.95 -1.25
N ALA A 354 22.90 -12.72 -1.71
CA ALA A 354 23.22 -12.32 -3.08
C ALA A 354 24.70 -12.53 -3.42
N PRO A 355 25.05 -13.02 -4.62
CA PRO A 355 26.43 -13.32 -4.98
C PRO A 355 27.20 -12.04 -5.39
N PHE A 356 27.83 -11.37 -4.42
CA PHE A 356 28.58 -10.12 -4.63
C PHE A 356 29.54 -10.18 -5.83
N ASP A 357 30.35 -11.23 -5.96
CA ASP A 357 31.38 -11.29 -7.01
C ASP A 357 30.77 -11.30 -8.43
N ARG A 358 29.62 -11.95 -8.63
CA ARG A 358 28.89 -11.94 -9.90
C ARG A 358 28.29 -10.56 -10.18
N ILE A 359 27.69 -9.93 -9.18
CA ILE A 359 27.14 -8.57 -9.29
C ILE A 359 28.27 -7.57 -9.63
N ASN A 360 29.40 -7.67 -8.93
CA ASN A 360 30.54 -6.79 -9.13
C ASN A 360 31.16 -6.94 -10.52
N SER A 361 31.36 -8.17 -11.01
CA SER A 361 31.90 -8.43 -12.34
C SER A 361 30.91 -8.13 -13.47
N GLY A 362 29.60 -8.08 -13.17
CA GLY A 362 28.53 -7.92 -14.15
C GLY A 362 28.13 -9.22 -14.85
N ASP A 363 28.58 -10.38 -14.34
CA ASP A 363 28.25 -11.69 -14.90
C ASP A 363 26.75 -11.97 -14.78
N GLY A 364 26.07 -12.01 -15.93
CA GLY A 364 24.61 -12.18 -16.01
C GLY A 364 23.79 -10.95 -15.61
N VAL A 365 24.42 -9.79 -15.38
CA VAL A 365 23.73 -8.54 -14.98
C VAL A 365 23.90 -7.47 -16.07
N PRO A 366 22.91 -7.32 -16.98
CA PRO A 366 22.97 -6.32 -18.05
C PRO A 366 23.25 -4.92 -17.51
N ASN A 367 24.15 -4.17 -18.17
CA ASN A 367 24.53 -2.81 -17.79
C ASN A 367 25.02 -2.61 -16.34
N ARG A 368 25.29 -3.69 -15.59
CA ARG A 368 25.59 -3.64 -14.15
C ARG A 368 24.54 -2.80 -13.39
N ASP A 369 23.27 -3.10 -13.63
CA ASP A 369 22.11 -2.36 -13.10
C ASP A 369 21.53 -2.92 -11.78
N ILE A 370 22.30 -3.78 -11.11
CA ILE A 370 22.05 -4.26 -9.75
C ILE A 370 23.26 -3.87 -8.90
N PHE A 371 23.01 -3.22 -7.77
CA PHE A 371 24.03 -2.80 -6.81
C PHE A 371 23.93 -3.64 -5.54
N TYR A 372 25.00 -3.68 -4.75
CA TYR A 372 25.08 -4.50 -3.56
C TYR A 372 24.82 -3.68 -2.28
N ASP A 373 24.23 -4.33 -1.28
CA ASP A 373 24.13 -3.86 0.10
C ASP A 373 25.41 -4.23 0.88
N ALA A 374 26.33 -3.27 1.01
CA ALA A 374 27.55 -3.44 1.77
C ALA A 374 27.27 -3.54 3.28
N LYS A 375 28.29 -3.90 4.07
CA LYS A 375 28.18 -3.96 5.54
C LYS A 375 28.71 -2.69 6.16
N VAL A 376 27.84 -1.87 6.76
CA VAL A 376 28.25 -0.58 7.34
C VAL A 376 29.08 -0.75 8.62
N ASP A 377 28.88 -1.84 9.34
CA ASP A 377 29.57 -2.18 10.59
C ASP A 377 30.94 -2.85 10.38
N ASN A 378 31.24 -3.27 9.14
CA ASN A 378 32.53 -3.79 8.71
C ASN A 378 32.74 -3.47 7.22
N LEU A 379 32.93 -2.19 6.91
CA LEU A 379 33.00 -1.70 5.54
C LEU A 379 34.37 -2.03 4.91
N ASP A 380 34.35 -2.87 3.88
CA ASP A 380 35.52 -3.26 3.10
C ASP A 380 35.80 -2.25 1.97
N ALA A 381 37.08 -1.98 1.70
CA ALA A 381 37.52 -1.04 0.66
C ALA A 381 37.11 -1.45 -0.78
N ARG A 382 36.70 -2.71 -0.99
CA ARG A 382 36.18 -3.18 -2.28
C ARG A 382 34.84 -2.57 -2.67
N TYR A 383 34.06 -2.08 -1.70
CA TYR A 383 32.76 -1.48 -1.97
C TYR A 383 32.91 -0.03 -2.42
N ASN A 384 32.23 0.32 -3.50
CA ASN A 384 32.22 1.66 -4.09
C ASN A 384 30.94 1.89 -4.90
N THR A 385 30.76 3.09 -5.40
CA THR A 385 29.57 3.51 -6.16
C THR A 385 29.30 2.73 -7.45
N LEU A 386 30.26 1.94 -7.95
CA LEU A 386 30.08 1.12 -9.15
C LEU A 386 29.58 -0.29 -8.85
N ASN A 387 29.60 -0.74 -7.60
CA ASN A 387 29.15 -2.10 -7.23
C ASN A 387 28.19 -2.13 -6.04
N SER A 388 28.13 -1.05 -5.26
CA SER A 388 27.28 -0.93 -4.08
C SER A 388 26.52 0.38 -4.10
N TYR A 389 25.36 0.38 -3.46
CA TYR A 389 24.55 1.60 -3.25
C TYR A 389 24.25 1.80 -1.78
N TYR A 390 23.94 0.72 -1.07
CA TYR A 390 23.76 0.72 0.38
C TYR A 390 25.01 0.24 1.11
N ALA A 391 25.12 0.71 2.35
CA ALA A 391 25.81 0.03 3.42
C ALA A 391 24.84 -0.10 4.60
N SER A 392 24.62 -1.31 5.09
CA SER A 392 23.68 -1.57 6.18
C SER A 392 24.20 -2.52 7.24
N ALA A 393 23.51 -2.54 8.38
CA ALA A 393 23.72 -3.52 9.44
C ALA A 393 22.47 -3.67 10.32
N ASP A 394 22.43 -4.77 11.06
CA ASP A 394 21.57 -4.93 12.23
C ASP A 394 21.95 -3.87 13.27
N PHE A 395 21.02 -3.00 13.65
CA PHE A 395 21.30 -1.92 14.58
C PHE A 395 21.72 -2.41 15.96
N GLN A 396 21.05 -3.42 16.49
CA GLN A 396 21.30 -3.90 17.84
C GLN A 396 22.69 -4.53 17.96
N SER A 397 23.12 -5.24 16.93
CA SER A 397 24.43 -5.87 16.83
C SER A 397 25.52 -4.83 16.57
N ALA A 398 25.27 -3.89 15.66
CA ALA A 398 26.25 -2.87 15.29
C ALA A 398 26.43 -1.80 16.38
N ILE A 399 25.36 -1.37 17.05
CA ILE A 399 25.34 -0.18 17.92
C ILE A 399 24.88 -0.49 19.34
N GLY A 400 23.95 -1.44 19.51
CA GLY A 400 23.31 -1.77 20.79
C GLY A 400 21.82 -1.41 20.81
N ASN A 401 21.18 -1.64 21.95
CA ASN A 401 19.73 -1.53 22.11
C ASN A 401 19.34 -0.45 23.16
N PRO A 402 19.45 0.85 22.83
CA PRO A 402 18.97 1.92 23.71
C PRO A 402 17.45 1.86 23.84
N SER A 403 16.92 1.98 25.06
CA SER A 403 15.48 1.84 25.34
C SER A 403 14.62 3.06 24.95
N SER A 404 15.25 4.18 24.60
CA SER A 404 14.59 5.42 24.16
C SER A 404 15.60 6.31 23.42
N ALA A 405 15.11 7.35 22.74
CA ALA A 405 15.97 8.36 22.12
C ALA A 405 16.90 9.06 23.14
N GLY A 406 16.42 9.31 24.35
CA GLY A 406 17.22 9.91 25.44
C GLY A 406 18.28 8.98 26.01
N ALA A 407 18.09 7.66 25.90
CA ALA A 407 19.05 6.65 26.32
C ALA A 407 20.13 6.37 25.25
N PHE A 408 20.04 6.98 24.07
CA PHE A 408 21.04 6.85 23.02
C PHE A 408 22.32 7.59 23.43
N SER A 409 23.30 6.82 23.91
CA SER A 409 24.51 7.37 24.52
C SER A 409 25.44 8.02 23.48
N ASP A 410 26.31 8.94 23.92
CA ASP A 410 27.23 9.63 23.03
C ASP A 410 28.24 8.67 22.37
N ALA A 411 28.61 7.59 23.06
CA ALA A 411 29.43 6.52 22.47
C ALA A 411 28.72 5.82 21.31
N GLN A 412 27.42 5.54 21.46
CA GLN A 412 26.62 4.93 20.38
C GLN A 412 26.41 5.91 19.22
N LYS A 413 26.12 7.19 19.50
CA LYS A 413 26.03 8.24 18.47
C LYS A 413 27.33 8.39 17.69
N ALA A 414 28.46 8.43 18.40
CA ALA A 414 29.78 8.51 17.78
C ALA A 414 30.09 7.29 16.89
N LYS A 415 29.67 6.09 17.32
CA LYS A 415 29.80 4.87 16.51
C LYS A 415 28.97 4.94 15.24
N VAL A 416 27.70 5.34 15.32
CA VAL A 416 26.85 5.57 14.14
C VAL A 416 27.48 6.61 13.22
N LYS A 417 27.91 7.76 13.75
CA LYS A 417 28.52 8.82 12.95
C LYS A 417 29.77 8.35 12.21
N SER A 418 30.63 7.58 12.86
CA SER A 418 31.83 7.00 12.25
C SER A 418 31.48 6.04 11.11
N GLN A 419 30.48 5.17 11.31
CA GLN A 419 29.99 4.24 10.28
C GLN A 419 29.37 4.99 9.09
N VAL A 420 28.57 6.03 9.36
CA VAL A 420 27.99 6.92 8.35
C VAL A 420 29.08 7.61 7.54
N ASP A 421 30.07 8.21 8.20
CA ASP A 421 31.15 8.92 7.52
C ASP A 421 31.99 8.00 6.64
N ALA A 422 32.29 6.78 7.10
CA ALA A 422 33.02 5.79 6.32
C ALA A 422 32.24 5.36 5.06
N ALA A 423 30.93 5.10 5.18
CA ALA A 423 30.09 4.73 4.06
C ALA A 423 29.90 5.89 3.07
N HIS A 424 29.68 7.11 3.57
CA HIS A 424 29.58 8.32 2.75
C HIS A 424 30.89 8.61 2.00
N ALA A 425 32.05 8.36 2.62
CA ALA A 425 33.35 8.47 1.95
C ALA A 425 33.53 7.46 0.81
N ALA A 426 32.90 6.28 0.91
CA ALA A 426 32.81 5.29 -0.18
C ALA A 426 31.70 5.63 -1.21
N GLY A 427 30.94 6.71 -0.98
CA GLY A 427 29.82 7.15 -1.81
C GLY A 427 28.54 6.33 -1.62
N LEU A 428 28.44 5.57 -0.52
CA LEU A 428 27.31 4.69 -0.22
C LEU A 428 26.30 5.37 0.70
N LYS A 429 25.07 4.88 0.67
CA LYS A 429 23.97 5.34 1.52
C LYS A 429 23.77 4.42 2.70
N VAL A 430 23.50 4.97 3.88
CA VAL A 430 23.40 4.19 5.12
C VAL A 430 21.96 3.90 5.51
N ARG A 431 21.72 2.66 5.95
CA ARG A 431 20.51 2.26 6.66
C ARG A 431 20.83 1.27 7.78
N TYR A 432 19.97 1.22 8.79
CA TYR A 432 20.03 0.18 9.81
C TYR A 432 18.67 -0.51 9.94
N TRP A 433 18.68 -1.83 10.04
CA TRP A 433 17.48 -2.64 10.29
C TRP A 433 17.47 -3.17 11.73
N ASN A 434 16.37 -3.80 12.16
CA ASN A 434 16.18 -4.26 13.54
C ASN A 434 16.37 -3.13 14.59
N LEU A 435 15.77 -1.97 14.33
CA LEU A 435 15.79 -0.85 15.26
C LEU A 435 15.06 -1.22 16.57
N PRO A 436 15.51 -0.72 17.73
CA PRO A 436 14.86 -0.99 19.02
C PRO A 436 13.49 -0.29 19.15
N GLY A 437 13.22 0.64 18.24
CA GLY A 437 11.94 1.30 18.06
C GLY A 437 12.11 2.51 17.15
N GLU A 438 11.01 2.95 16.58
CA GLU A 438 11.03 4.07 15.62
C GLU A 438 11.31 5.44 16.26
N TYR A 439 11.33 5.53 17.60
CA TYR A 439 11.85 6.70 18.32
C TYR A 439 13.32 6.99 17.99
N MET A 440 14.02 6.06 17.35
CA MET A 440 15.40 6.25 16.87
C MET A 440 15.48 7.01 15.55
N TRP A 441 14.38 7.21 14.83
CA TRP A 441 14.43 7.80 13.49
C TRP A 441 15.03 9.20 13.43
N GLU A 442 14.52 10.14 14.23
CA GLU A 442 15.02 11.51 14.24
C GLU A 442 16.48 11.61 14.72
N PRO A 443 16.90 10.93 15.80
CA PRO A 443 18.32 10.85 16.18
C PRO A 443 19.22 10.26 15.07
N LEU A 444 18.79 9.21 14.38
CA LEU A 444 19.58 8.59 13.30
C LEU A 444 19.67 9.49 12.07
N ALA A 445 18.56 10.12 11.68
CA ALA A 445 18.55 11.10 10.60
C ALA A 445 19.49 12.28 10.91
N ALA A 446 19.51 12.76 12.16
CA ALA A 446 20.42 13.82 12.59
C ALA A 446 21.92 13.41 12.52
N LEU A 447 22.22 12.12 12.59
CA LEU A 447 23.57 11.57 12.44
C LEU A 447 23.94 11.27 10.98
N GLY A 448 23.03 11.51 10.02
CA GLY A 448 23.27 11.34 8.59
C GLY A 448 22.87 9.98 8.02
N VAL A 449 22.10 9.16 8.74
CA VAL A 449 21.52 7.95 8.17
C VAL A 449 20.54 8.32 7.06
N ASP A 450 20.72 7.76 5.86
CA ASP A 450 20.01 8.16 4.64
C ASP A 450 18.62 7.51 4.49
N TYR A 451 18.43 6.28 5.00
CA TYR A 451 17.16 5.56 4.93
C TYR A 451 16.78 4.96 6.28
N LEU A 452 15.60 5.35 6.77
CA LEU A 452 15.04 4.95 8.05
C LEU A 452 14.15 3.72 7.87
N ASN A 453 14.51 2.62 8.53
CA ASN A 453 13.75 1.36 8.47
C ASN A 453 12.36 1.55 9.08
N ALA A 454 11.32 1.29 8.30
CA ALA A 454 9.94 1.54 8.71
C ALA A 454 9.05 0.30 8.52
N ASP A 455 8.47 -0.14 9.64
CA ASP A 455 7.54 -1.25 9.72
C ASP A 455 6.08 -0.77 9.70
N ASP A 456 5.78 0.35 10.35
CA ASP A 456 4.47 1.02 10.30
C ASP A 456 4.55 2.30 9.48
N MET A 457 3.87 2.31 8.33
CA MET A 457 3.89 3.44 7.40
C MET A 457 3.18 4.69 7.94
N SER A 458 2.22 4.54 8.86
CA SER A 458 1.50 5.68 9.44
C SER A 458 2.43 6.61 10.22
N ASN A 459 3.46 6.02 10.83
CA ASN A 459 4.42 6.74 11.64
C ASN A 459 5.30 7.69 10.82
N THR A 460 5.42 7.48 9.51
CA THR A 460 6.21 8.36 8.62
C THR A 460 5.65 9.78 8.53
N ALA A 461 4.42 10.01 8.98
CA ALA A 461 3.80 11.33 8.97
C ALA A 461 4.60 12.37 9.78
N ARG A 462 5.27 11.98 10.88
CA ARG A 462 6.10 12.92 11.66
C ARG A 462 7.42 13.30 10.99
N LEU A 463 7.89 12.49 10.04
CA LEU A 463 9.22 12.64 9.43
C LEU A 463 9.25 13.77 8.40
N LYS A 464 10.35 14.52 8.39
CA LYS A 464 10.59 15.61 7.44
C LYS A 464 10.48 15.12 5.98
N ARG A 465 9.74 15.85 5.14
CA ARG A 465 9.69 15.61 3.70
C ARG A 465 10.95 16.10 2.99
N ILE A 466 11.36 15.41 1.92
CA ILE A 466 12.56 15.69 1.11
C ILE A 466 12.23 16.60 -0.07
#